data_AF-A0A3N5NS27-F1
#
_entry.id   AF-A0A3N5NS27-F1
#
_cell.length_a   1.000
_cell.length_b   1.000
_cell.length_c   1.000
_cell.angle_alpha   90.00
_cell.angle_beta   90.00
_cell.angle_gamma   90.00
#
_symmetry.space_group_name_H-M   'P 1'
#
loop_
_entity.id
_entity.type
_entity.pdbx_description
1 polymer ?
#
loop_
_entity_poly.entity_id
_entity_poly.type
_entity_poly.pdbx_seq_one_letter_code
_entity_poly.pdbx_strand_id
1 'polypeptide(L)'
;MRVLIGSLLALGLTAATIVAQVSTGTLWIYYVDTEGGQATLFVAPSGESLLVDTGNPGARDTDRLMLALEDAGVRQIDHLVLTHYHGDHIGGLSELAKRIAIKRFYDHGPTAEGDRAGSQGF
;
A
#
# COMPACT_ATOMS: atom_id res chain seq x y z
N MET A 1 -43.46 16.96 23.70
CA MET A 1 -43.13 15.82 22.81
C MET A 1 -42.18 16.20 21.67
N ARG A 2 -42.52 17.19 20.81
CA ARG A 2 -41.72 17.54 19.62
C ARG A 2 -40.29 18.04 19.92
N VAL A 3 -40.12 18.86 20.97
CA VAL A 3 -38.80 19.37 21.40
C VAL A 3 -37.92 18.24 21.94
N LEU A 4 -38.49 17.32 22.73
CA LEU A 4 -37.79 16.14 23.25
C LEU A 4 -37.31 15.18 22.15
N ILE A 5 -38.13 14.95 21.12
CA ILE A 5 -37.76 14.11 19.97
C ILE A 5 -36.63 14.77 19.16
N GLY A 6 -36.69 16.08 18.94
CA GLY A 6 -35.63 16.83 18.24
C GLY A 6 -34.29 16.81 18.98
N SER A 7 -34.30 16.98 20.31
CA SER A 7 -33.09 16.91 21.13
C SER A 7 -32.47 15.52 21.16
N LEU A 8 -33.29 14.45 21.24
CA LEU A 8 -32.82 13.06 21.16
C LEU A 8 -32.20 12.72 19.79
N LEU A 9 -32.79 13.22 18.70
CA LEU A 9 -32.24 13.04 17.36
C LEU A 9 -30.88 13.75 17.20
N ALA A 10 -30.78 14.99 17.69
CA ALA A 10 -29.54 15.76 17.64
C ALA A 10 -28.42 15.11 18.46
N LEU A 11 -28.74 14.57 19.65
CA LEU A 11 -27.78 13.84 20.49
C LEU A 11 -27.33 12.51 19.86
N GLY A 12 -28.25 11.80 19.20
CA GLY A 12 -27.93 10.57 18.48
C GLY A 12 -27.00 10.83 17.29
N LEU A 13 -27.22 11.92 16.56
CA LEU A 13 -26.41 12.30 15.41
C LEU A 13 -24.99 12.71 15.82
N THR A 14 -24.85 13.49 16.90
CA THR A 14 -23.52 13.87 17.42
C THR A 14 -22.76 12.67 17.99
N ALA A 15 -23.43 11.75 18.69
CA ALA A 15 -22.79 10.52 19.17
C ALA A 15 -22.30 9.63 18.01
N ALA A 16 -23.09 9.49 16.94
CA ALA A 16 -22.69 8.75 15.75
C ALA A 16 -21.46 9.36 15.05
N THR A 17 -21.36 10.70 14.99
CA THR A 17 -20.18 11.37 14.44
C THR A 17 -18.93 11.17 15.29
N ILE A 18 -19.06 11.14 16.62
CA ILE A 18 -17.90 10.91 17.51
C ILE A 18 -17.38 9.49 17.32
N VAL A 19 -18.27 8.48 17.33
CA VAL A 19 -17.88 7.07 17.13
C VAL A 19 -17.25 6.86 15.74
N ALA A 20 -17.76 7.52 14.70
CA ALA A 20 -17.19 7.44 13.35
C ALA A 20 -15.82 8.13 13.22
N GLN A 21 -15.45 9.03 14.13
CA GLN A 21 -14.15 9.71 14.14
C GLN A 21 -13.12 9.02 15.04
N VAL A 22 -13.52 8.00 15.82
CA VAL A 22 -12.57 7.17 16.56
C VAL A 22 -11.90 6.21 15.58
N SER A 23 -10.72 6.60 15.08
CA SER A 23 -9.82 5.65 14.41
C SER A 23 -9.45 4.54 15.39
N THR A 24 -9.85 3.31 15.11
CA THR A 24 -9.63 2.17 16.01
C THR A 24 -8.23 1.56 15.89
N GLY A 25 -7.26 2.25 15.29
CA GLY A 25 -5.87 1.81 15.24
C GLY A 25 -4.94 2.74 14.43
N THR A 26 -3.71 2.28 14.24
CA THR A 26 -2.64 3.01 13.54
C THR A 26 -2.47 2.48 12.12
N LEU A 27 -2.42 3.38 11.14
CA LEU A 27 -1.89 3.09 9.81
C LEU A 27 -0.36 3.19 9.89
N TRP A 28 0.33 2.08 9.64
CA TRP A 28 1.78 2.08 9.53
C TRP A 28 2.21 2.28 8.09
N ILE A 29 3.20 3.13 7.88
CA ILE A 29 3.76 3.43 6.56
C ILE A 29 5.27 3.26 6.64
N TYR A 30 5.78 2.35 5.83
CA TYR A 30 7.19 2.03 5.70
C TYR A 30 7.66 2.54 4.35
N TYR A 31 8.41 3.63 4.37
CA TYR A 31 9.10 4.14 3.18
C TYR A 31 10.47 3.47 3.10
N VAL A 32 10.61 2.50 2.19
CA VAL A 32 11.81 1.65 2.13
C VAL A 32 12.93 2.41 1.41
N ASP A 33 14.15 2.37 1.96
CA ASP A 33 15.34 2.94 1.33
C ASP A 33 15.75 2.10 0.10
N THR A 34 15.38 2.58 -1.07
CA THR A 34 15.64 2.00 -2.38
C THR A 34 16.77 2.71 -3.13
N GLU A 35 17.55 3.60 -2.51
CA GLU A 35 18.65 4.31 -3.19
C GLU A 35 18.26 5.01 -4.51
N GLY A 36 17.05 5.57 -4.57
CA GLY A 36 16.55 6.36 -5.72
C GLY A 36 15.38 5.72 -6.47
N GLY A 37 15.05 4.45 -6.20
CA GLY A 37 13.81 3.83 -6.68
C GLY A 37 12.61 4.05 -5.75
N GLN A 38 11.59 3.19 -5.84
CA GLN A 38 10.40 3.28 -4.99
C GLN A 38 9.92 1.93 -4.48
N ALA A 39 9.69 1.84 -3.17
CA ALA A 39 8.91 0.79 -2.53
C ALA A 39 8.31 1.34 -1.23
N THR A 40 6.99 1.32 -1.10
CA THR A 40 6.30 1.77 0.12
C THR A 40 5.29 0.74 0.58
N LEU A 41 5.45 0.26 1.82
CA LEU A 41 4.51 -0.66 2.45
C LEU A 41 3.58 0.11 3.39
N PHE A 42 2.29 -0.13 3.24
CA PHE A 42 1.23 0.35 4.10
C PHE A 42 0.62 -0.84 4.85
N VAL A 43 0.38 -0.68 6.15
CA VAL A 43 -0.34 -1.67 6.96
C VAL A 43 -1.49 -0.98 7.66
N ALA A 44 -2.71 -1.29 7.23
CA ALA A 44 -3.91 -0.71 7.76
C ALA A 44 -4.15 -1.15 9.22
N PRO A 45 -4.97 -0.43 9.99
CA PRO A 45 -5.40 -0.87 11.32
C PRO A 45 -6.03 -2.27 11.36
N SER A 46 -6.57 -2.75 10.24
CA SER A 46 -7.10 -4.11 10.08
C SER A 46 -6.01 -5.19 9.99
N GLY A 47 -4.75 -4.81 9.80
CA GLY A 47 -3.64 -5.69 9.46
C GLY A 47 -3.50 -5.99 7.96
N GLU A 48 -4.40 -5.46 7.11
CA GLU A 48 -4.31 -5.63 5.66
C GLU A 48 -3.16 -4.80 5.08
N SER A 49 -2.41 -5.40 4.15
CA SER A 49 -1.18 -4.83 3.59
C SER A 49 -1.35 -4.34 2.15
N LEU A 50 -0.80 -3.16 1.87
CA LEU A 50 -0.64 -2.61 0.53
C LEU A 50 0.83 -2.29 0.29
N LEU A 51 1.41 -2.89 -0.74
CA LEU A 51 2.73 -2.52 -1.26
C LEU A 51 2.55 -1.70 -2.54
N VAL A 52 3.22 -0.55 -2.61
CA VAL A 52 3.33 0.27 -3.82
C VAL A 52 4.77 0.21 -4.30
N ASP A 53 4.96 -0.32 -5.51
CA ASP A 53 6.25 -0.61 -6.15
C ASP A 53 7.18 -1.55 -5.35
N THR A 54 8.28 -1.95 -5.98
CA THR A 54 9.16 -3.03 -5.50
C THR A 54 10.64 -2.67 -5.52
N GLY A 55 10.98 -1.42 -5.85
CA GLY A 55 12.34 -0.92 -5.89
C GLY A 55 13.17 -1.44 -7.07
N ASN A 56 14.48 -1.25 -6.95
CA ASN A 56 15.47 -1.62 -7.95
C ASN A 56 15.64 -3.14 -8.10
N PRO A 57 16.13 -3.61 -9.26
CA PRO A 57 16.44 -5.02 -9.45
C PRO A 57 17.59 -5.49 -8.55
N GLY A 58 17.58 -6.79 -8.25
CA GLY A 58 18.58 -7.43 -7.41
C GLY A 58 18.14 -7.55 -5.94
N ALA A 59 19.06 -8.02 -5.10
CA ALA A 59 18.73 -8.41 -3.73
C ALA A 59 18.56 -7.22 -2.77
N ARG A 60 19.35 -6.14 -2.91
CA ARG A 60 19.44 -5.04 -1.94
C ARG A 60 18.07 -4.49 -1.51
N ASP A 61 17.25 -4.07 -2.48
CA ASP A 61 15.97 -3.42 -2.21
C ASP A 61 14.93 -4.45 -1.74
N THR A 62 14.94 -5.64 -2.33
CA THR A 62 14.09 -6.75 -1.91
C THR A 62 14.40 -7.16 -0.46
N ASP A 63 15.68 -7.23 -0.06
CA ASP A 63 16.09 -7.58 1.30
C ASP A 63 15.60 -6.54 2.31
N ARG A 64 15.74 -5.24 2.01
CA ARG A 64 15.20 -4.15 2.85
C ARG A 64 13.68 -4.19 2.94
N LEU A 65 12.99 -4.47 1.83
CA LEU A 65 11.55 -4.61 1.81
C LEU A 65 11.10 -5.83 2.65
N MET A 66 11.82 -6.95 2.58
CA MET A 66 11.54 -8.12 3.44
C MET A 66 11.73 -7.79 4.93
N LEU A 67 12.75 -7.00 5.30
CA LEU A 67 12.92 -6.51 6.68
C LEU A 67 11.75 -5.61 7.12
N ALA A 68 11.25 -4.74 6.24
CA ALA A 68 10.07 -3.91 6.54
C ALA A 68 8.80 -4.77 6.70
N LEU A 69 8.60 -5.78 5.86
CA LEU A 69 7.50 -6.73 5.97
C LEU A 69 7.58 -7.53 7.29
N GLU A 70 8.79 -7.94 7.69
CA GLU A 70 9.04 -8.64 8.96
C GLU A 70 8.75 -7.75 10.16
N ASP A 71 9.28 -6.52 10.20
CA ASP A 71 9.01 -5.56 11.27
C ASP A 71 7.51 -5.25 11.42
N ALA A 72 6.81 -5.17 10.28
CA ALA A 72 5.37 -4.95 10.23
C ALA A 72 4.53 -6.20 10.56
N GLY A 73 5.15 -7.38 10.74
CA GLY A 73 4.46 -8.65 10.98
C GLY A 73 3.66 -9.17 9.78
N VAL A 74 3.95 -8.69 8.57
CA VAL A 74 3.24 -9.01 7.32
C VAL A 74 3.74 -10.34 6.78
N ARG A 75 2.84 -11.32 6.64
CA ARG A 75 3.16 -12.69 6.15
C ARG A 75 2.77 -12.95 4.70
N GLN A 76 1.97 -12.05 4.14
CA GLN A 76 1.54 -12.03 2.75
C GLN A 76 1.27 -10.59 2.36
N ILE A 77 1.45 -10.24 1.10
CA ILE A 77 1.05 -8.94 0.57
C ILE A 77 -0.38 -9.07 0.04
N ASP A 78 -1.34 -8.38 0.66
CA ASP A 78 -2.75 -8.47 0.25
C ASP A 78 -3.01 -7.72 -1.06
N HIS A 79 -2.32 -6.59 -1.24
CA HIS A 79 -2.40 -5.74 -2.41
C HIS A 79 -0.99 -5.30 -2.83
N LEU A 80 -0.62 -5.54 -4.08
CA LEU A 80 0.58 -4.97 -4.69
C LEU A 80 0.17 -4.11 -5.88
N VAL A 81 0.56 -2.84 -5.87
CA VAL A 81 0.33 -1.90 -6.98
C VAL A 81 1.68 -1.57 -7.60
N LEU A 82 1.78 -1.68 -8.92
CA LEU A 82 2.88 -1.06 -9.66
C LEU A 82 2.40 0.26 -10.26
N THR A 83 3.20 1.31 -10.08
CA THR A 83 2.90 2.64 -10.61
C THR A 83 3.22 2.74 -12.10
N HIS A 84 4.32 2.12 -12.54
CA HIS A 84 4.77 2.04 -13.94
C HIS A 84 5.94 1.04 -14.04
N TYR A 85 6.55 0.92 -15.23
CA TYR A 85 7.53 -0.14 -15.55
C TYR A 85 9.00 0.31 -15.59
N HIS A 86 9.35 1.46 -15.02
CA HIS A 86 10.77 1.77 -14.84
C HIS A 86 11.42 0.80 -13.85
N GLY A 87 12.67 0.43 -14.12
CA GLY A 87 13.37 -0.63 -13.40
C GLY A 87 13.53 -0.36 -11.90
N ASP A 88 13.52 0.90 -11.49
CA ASP A 88 13.58 1.36 -10.11
C ASP A 88 12.22 1.29 -9.36
N HIS A 89 11.15 0.87 -10.06
CA HIS A 89 9.82 0.59 -9.52
C HIS A 89 9.47 -0.91 -9.59
N ILE A 90 9.58 -1.54 -10.76
CA ILE A 90 9.22 -2.96 -10.96
C ILE A 90 10.38 -3.93 -10.68
N GLY A 91 11.61 -3.44 -10.55
CA GLY A 91 12.82 -4.26 -10.59
C GLY A 91 12.87 -5.37 -9.54
N GLY A 92 12.35 -5.13 -8.34
CA GLY A 92 12.32 -6.10 -7.25
C GLY A 92 11.22 -7.17 -7.35
N LEU A 93 10.22 -7.00 -8.22
CA LEU A 93 9.00 -7.83 -8.22
C LEU A 93 9.29 -9.33 -8.35
N SER A 94 10.15 -9.72 -9.30
CA SER A 94 10.45 -11.12 -9.55
C SER A 94 11.15 -11.80 -8.36
N GLU A 95 12.04 -11.09 -7.69
CA GLU A 95 12.72 -11.60 -6.49
C GLU A 95 11.79 -11.62 -5.28
N LEU A 96 10.95 -10.59 -5.12
CA LEU A 96 9.96 -10.52 -4.05
C LEU A 96 8.93 -11.65 -4.12
N ALA A 97 8.39 -11.93 -5.31
CA ALA A 97 7.36 -12.95 -5.53
C ALA A 97 7.85 -14.38 -5.21
N LYS A 98 9.16 -14.62 -5.17
CA LYS A 98 9.75 -15.90 -4.73
C LYS A 98 9.76 -16.06 -3.21
N ARG A 99 9.61 -14.97 -2.46
CA ARG A 99 9.86 -14.90 -1.01
C ARG A 99 8.59 -14.71 -0.19
N ILE A 100 7.58 -14.06 -0.75
CA ILE A 100 6.31 -13.79 -0.07
C ILE A 100 5.14 -13.88 -1.05
N ALA A 101 4.01 -14.41 -0.59
CA ALA A 101 2.80 -14.50 -1.40
C ALA A 101 2.19 -13.12 -1.67
N ILE A 102 1.79 -12.87 -2.91
CA ILE A 102 1.06 -11.68 -3.33
C ILE A 102 -0.37 -12.12 -3.71
N LYS A 103 -1.37 -11.62 -2.98
CA LYS A 103 -2.76 -12.05 -3.13
C LYS A 103 -3.45 -11.35 -4.29
N ARG A 104 -3.23 -10.05 -4.44
CA ARG A 104 -3.80 -9.23 -5.53
C ARG A 104 -2.71 -8.34 -6.09
N PHE A 105 -2.55 -8.40 -7.41
CA PHE A 105 -1.62 -7.57 -8.15
C PHE A 105 -2.41 -6.61 -9.03
N TYR A 106 -2.13 -5.32 -8.88
CA TYR A 106 -2.74 -4.23 -9.62
C TYR A 106 -1.68 -3.68 -10.57
N ASP A 107 -1.88 -4.02 -11.84
CA ASP A 107 -1.03 -3.57 -12.93
C ASP A 107 -1.32 -2.09 -13.27
N HIS A 108 -0.31 -1.37 -13.75
CA HIS A 108 -0.48 0.05 -14.09
C HIS A 108 -1.39 0.26 -15.33
N GLY A 109 -1.64 -0.80 -16.12
CA GLY A 109 -2.43 -0.75 -17.33
C GLY A 109 -1.60 -0.38 -18.56
N PRO A 110 -2.21 0.25 -19.59
CA PRO A 110 -1.48 0.79 -20.74
C PRO A 110 -0.58 1.96 -20.33
N THR A 111 0.62 2.01 -20.89
CA THR A 111 1.59 3.09 -20.63
C THR A 111 1.05 4.44 -21.08
N ALA A 112 0.87 5.34 -20.11
CA ALA A 112 0.52 6.74 -20.33
C ALA A 112 1.76 7.65 -20.50
N GLU A 113 2.94 7.13 -20.17
CA GLU A 113 4.23 7.76 -20.43
C GLU A 113 4.47 7.71 -21.94
N GLY A 114 4.20 8.82 -22.63
CA GLY A 114 4.38 8.89 -24.08
C GLY A 114 5.78 8.40 -24.47
N ASP A 115 5.83 7.49 -25.44
CA ASP A 115 7.06 6.85 -25.94
C ASP A 115 8.20 7.87 -26.04
N ARG A 116 9.05 7.93 -25.02
CA ARG A 116 10.44 8.29 -25.25
C ARG A 116 11.01 7.09 -25.97
N ALA A 117 10.87 7.10 -27.29
CA ALA A 117 11.25 6.06 -28.22
C ALA A 117 12.41 5.20 -27.68
N GLY A 118 12.12 3.97 -27.26
CA GLY A 118 13.21 3.04 -26.94
C GLY A 118 13.02 1.90 -25.94
N SER A 119 11.83 1.57 -25.43
CA SER A 119 11.68 0.28 -24.73
C SER A 119 10.63 -0.60 -25.40
N GLN A 120 11.15 -1.50 -26.22
CA GLN A 120 10.48 -2.72 -26.65
C GLN A 120 9.97 -3.46 -25.40
N GLY A 121 8.76 -4.03 -25.52
CA GLY A 121 8.12 -4.82 -24.50
C GLY A 121 8.98 -5.95 -23.93
N PHE A 122 8.52 -6.45 -22.78
CA PHE A 122 9.00 -7.67 -22.15
C PHE A 122 8.99 -8.88 -23.09
#